data_AF-A0A3M5UPL2-F1
#
_entry.id   AF-A0A3M5UPL2-F1
#
_cell.length_a   1.000
_cell.length_b   1.000
_cell.length_c   1.000
_cell.angle_alpha   90.00
_cell.angle_beta   90.00
_cell.angle_gamma   90.00
#
_symmetry.space_group_name_H-M   'P 1'
#
loop_
_entity.id
_entity.type
_entity.pdbx_description
1 polymer ?
#
loop_
_entity_poly.entity_id
_entity_poly.type
_entity_poly.pdbx_seq_one_letter_code
_entity_poly.pdbx_strand_id
1 'polypeptide(L)' 'MAGVAPGFIETEMTASMRPEALEKMTSAIPLKRMGKPDEIAHSVAYILENDYFSGRILELDGAMRI' A
#
# COMPACT_ATOMS: atom_id res chain seq x y z
N MET A 1 -2.17 -10.75 -16.66
CA MET A 1 -2.05 -9.34 -16.22
C MET A 1 -2.53 -9.27 -14.78
N ALA A 2 -1.70 -8.78 -13.86
CA ALA A 2 -2.05 -8.61 -12.46
C ALA A 2 -1.52 -7.25 -11.99
N GLY A 3 -2.00 -6.75 -10.86
CA GLY A 3 -1.61 -5.45 -10.35
C GLY A 3 -1.64 -5.35 -8.83
N VAL A 4 -1.04 -4.29 -8.31
CA VAL A 4 -1.06 -3.93 -6.89
C VAL A 4 -1.81 -2.61 -6.76
N ALA A 5 -2.80 -2.57 -5.87
CA ALA A 5 -3.54 -1.36 -5.53
C ALA A 5 -3.08 -0.86 -4.15
N PRO A 6 -2.18 0.14 -4.10
CA PRO A 6 -1.69 0.67 -2.83
C PRO A 6 -2.75 1.49 -2.09
N GLY A 7 -2.66 1.49 -0.77
CA GLY A 7 -3.18 2.56 0.09
C GLY A 7 -2.18 3.70 0.20
N PHE A 8 -2.05 4.26 1.41
CA PHE A 8 -1.06 5.30 1.68
C PHE A 8 0.32 4.70 1.96
N ILE A 9 1.31 5.06 1.13
CA ILE A 9 2.69 4.57 1.21
C ILE A 9 3.65 5.70 1.55
N GLU A 10 4.59 5.44 2.45
CA GLU A 10 5.67 6.33 2.88
C GLU A 10 6.64 6.62 1.73
N THR A 11 6.33 7.67 0.96
CA THR A 11 7.16 8.19 -0.12
C THR A 11 7.59 9.64 0.19
N GLU A 12 8.51 10.19 -0.60
CA GLU A 12 8.89 11.61 -0.51
C GLU A 12 7.66 12.53 -0.64
N MET A 13 6.74 12.19 -1.54
CA MET A 13 5.50 12.93 -1.74
C MET A 13 4.65 12.99 -0.47
N THR A 14 4.42 11.84 0.20
CA THR A 14 3.64 11.81 1.44
C THR A 14 4.38 12.45 2.60
N ALA A 15 5.71 12.29 2.67
CA ALA A 15 6.53 12.91 3.70
C ALA A 15 6.52 14.44 3.63
N SER A 16 6.28 15.03 2.46
CA SER A 16 6.15 16.48 2.29
C SER A 16 4.81 17.07 2.77
N MET A 17 3.86 16.23 3.17
CA MET A 17 2.55 16.68 3.64
C MET A 17 2.64 17.31 5.03
N ARG A 18 1.69 18.21 5.34
CA ARG A 18 1.60 18.83 6.66
C ARG A 18 1.37 17.77 7.74
N PRO A 19 1.96 17.90 8.94
CA PRO A 19 1.85 16.90 10.01
C PRO A 19 0.40 16.51 10.35
N GLU A 20 -0.51 17.49 10.42
CA GLU A 20 -1.94 17.26 10.70
C GLU A 20 -2.61 16.37 9.63
N ALA A 21 -2.22 16.52 8.36
CA ALA A 21 -2.74 15.70 7.27
C ALA A 21 -2.20 14.27 7.35
N LEU A 22 -0.91 14.11 7.66
CA LEU A 22 -0.27 12.81 7.87
C LEU A 22 -0.89 12.04 9.03
N GLU A 23 -1.12 12.72 10.16
CA GLU A 23 -1.75 12.13 11.34
C GLU A 23 -3.19 11.70 11.06
N LYS A 24 -3.97 12.55 10.37
CA LYS A 24 -5.34 12.23 9.95
C LYS A 24 -5.39 11.01 9.02
N MET A 25 -4.50 10.94 8.03
CA MET A 25 -4.41 9.82 7.10
C MET A 25 -4.01 8.54 7.84
N THR A 26 -2.97 8.58 8.66
CA THR A 26 -2.49 7.44 9.44
C THR A 26 -3.56 6.90 10.38
N SER A 27 -4.32 7.80 11.01
CA SER A 27 -5.42 7.44 11.93
C SER A 27 -6.56 6.70 11.23
N ALA A 28 -6.82 7.02 9.95
CA ALA A 28 -7.82 6.37 9.14
C ALA A 28 -7.43 4.95 8.69
N ILE A 29 -6.13 4.62 8.69
CA ILE A 29 -5.65 3.28 8.35
C ILE A 29 -5.87 2.35 9.55
N PRO A 30 -6.56 1.20 9.40
CA PRO A 30 -6.75 0.28 10.53
C PRO A 30 -5.46 -0.27 11.15
N LEU A 31 -4.42 -0.51 10.33
CA LEU A 31 -3.09 -0.90 10.84
C LEU A 31 -2.31 0.24 11.53
N LYS A 32 -2.87 1.46 11.59
CA LYS A 32 -2.29 2.62 12.30
C LYS A 32 -0.88 3.02 11.85
N ARG A 33 -0.55 2.71 10.60
CA ARG A 33 0.69 3.13 9.94
C ARG A 33 0.48 3.20 8.44
N MET A 34 1.32 3.98 7.77
CA MET A 34 1.45 3.91 6.33
C MET A 34 2.19 2.64 5.91
N GLY A 35 1.97 2.20 4.68
CA GLY A 35 2.76 1.14 4.06
C GLY A 35 4.14 1.66 3.67
N LYS A 36 5.12 0.75 3.53
CA LYS A 36 6.47 1.08 3.08
C LYS A 36 6.66 0.71 1.61
N PRO A 37 7.55 1.41 0.87
CA PRO A 37 7.88 1.03 -0.51
C PRO A 37 8.32 -0.43 -0.65
N ASP A 38 9.06 -0.98 0.32
CA ASP A 38 9.49 -2.38 0.32
C ASP A 38 8.32 -3.37 0.40
N GLU A 39 7.20 -2.99 1.03
CA GLU A 39 6.00 -3.84 1.07
C GLU A 39 5.34 -3.90 -0.31
N ILE A 40 5.39 -2.82 -1.09
CA ILE A 40 4.96 -2.81 -2.50
C ILE A 40 5.87 -3.70 -3.34
N ALA A 41 7.19 -3.57 -3.17
CA ALA A 41 8.15 -4.40 -3.90
C ALA A 41 7.94 -5.89 -3.60
N HIS A 42 7.73 -6.24 -2.33
CA HIS A 42 7.42 -7.60 -1.91
C HIS A 42 6.10 -8.12 -2.50
N SER A 43 5.06 -7.27 -2.56
CA SER A 43 3.80 -7.61 -3.24
C SER A 43 3.97 -7.87 -4.73
N VAL A 44 4.81 -7.10 -5.41
CA VAL A 44 5.14 -7.35 -6.82
C VAL A 44 5.92 -8.65 -6.98
N ALA A 45 6.90 -8.92 -6.10
CA ALA A 45 7.64 -10.19 -6.11
C ALA A 45 6.70 -11.39 -5.94
N TYR A 46 5.77 -11.33 -4.99
CA TYR A 46 4.73 -12.35 -4.80
C TYR A 46 3.93 -12.63 -6.08
N ILE A 47 3.53 -11.57 -6.80
CA ILE A 47 2.79 -11.71 -8.08
C ILE A 47 3.68 -12.38 -9.13
N LEU A 48 4.96 -12.02 -9.21
CA LEU A 48 5.89 -12.56 -10.21
C LEU A 48 6.29 -14.01 -9.92
N GLU A 49 6.33 -14.43 -8.67
CA GLU A 49 6.67 -15.79 -8.26
C GLU A 49 5.50 -16.77 -8.40
N ASN A 50 4.27 -16.26 -8.61
CA ASN A 50 3.07 -17.08 -8.72
C ASN A 50 2.44 -16.98 -10.11
N ASP A 51 2.85 -17.87 -11.01
CA ASP A 51 2.35 -17.95 -12.39
C ASP A 51 0.83 -18.18 -12.51
N TYR A 52 0.19 -18.66 -11.43
CA TYR A 52 -1.27 -18.87 -11.39
C TYR A 52 -2.04 -17.62 -10.95
N PHE A 53 -1.36 -16.59 -10.43
CA PHE A 53 -1.97 -15.32 -10.05
C PHE A 53 -2.15 -14.41 -11.27
N SER A 54 -3.33 -14.45 -11.89
CA SER A 54 -3.61 -13.68 -13.12
C SER A 54 -5.02 -13.09 -13.12
N GLY A 55 -5.14 -11.89 -13.70
CA GLY A 55 -6.41 -11.17 -13.82
C GLY A 55 -6.95 -10.68 -12.47
N ARG A 56 -6.07 -10.42 -11.51
CA ARG A 56 -6.40 -10.03 -10.14
C ARG A 56 -5.57 -8.83 -9.70
N ILE A 57 -6.12 -8.11 -8.73
CA ILE A 57 -5.49 -6.99 -8.05
C ILE A 57 -5.24 -7.40 -6.60
N LEU A 58 -4.02 -7.14 -6.12
CA LEU A 58 -3.68 -7.25 -4.71
C LEU A 58 -3.88 -5.89 -4.05
N GLU A 59 -4.89 -5.78 -3.19
CA GLU A 59 -5.11 -4.59 -2.36
C GLU A 59 -4.07 -4.56 -1.24
N LEU A 60 -3.20 -3.55 -1.25
CA LEU A 60 -2.15 -3.35 -0.25
C LEU A 60 -2.32 -2.00 0.42
N ASP A 61 -3.31 -1.90 1.30
CA ASP A 61 -3.78 -0.63 1.83
C ASP A 61 -3.95 -0.58 3.36
N GLY A 62 -3.46 -1.60 4.08
CA GLY A 62 -3.59 -1.67 5.53
C GLY A 62 -5.04 -1.80 6.00
N ALA A 63 -5.88 -2.44 5.19
CA ALA A 63 -7.31 -2.69 5.42
C ALA A 63 -8.18 -1.42 5.30
N MET A 64 -7.83 -0.50 4.42
CA MET A 64 -8.65 0.70 4.19
C MET A 64 -9.96 0.41 3.45
N ARG A 65 -10.02 -0.68 2.67
CA ARG A 65 -11.16 -1.02 1.78
C ARG A 65 -11.89 -2.31 2.19
N ILE A 66 -11.97 -2.60 3.48
CA ILE A 66 -12.80 -3.69 4.05
C ILE A 66 -14.16 -3.19 4.52
#